data_AF-A0A1A8QY86-F1
#
_entry.id   AF-A0A1A8QY86-F1
#
_cell.length_a   1.000
_cell.length_b   1.000
_cell.length_c   1.000
_cell.angle_alpha   90.00
_cell.angle_beta   90.00
_cell.angle_gamma   90.00
#
_symmetry.space_group_name_H-M   'P 1'
#
loop_
_entity.id
_entity.type
_entity.pdbx_description
1 polymer ?
#
loop_
_entity_poly.entity_id
_entity_poly.type
_entity_poly.pdbx_seq_one_letter_code
_entity_poly.pdbx_strand_id
1 'polypeptide(L)'
;VDSYDVRVGEDLGDIVLVKIEKKKYWMQDDWYCRYVTVKTPDGDYVEFPCFRWLVDDKEVVLRDGRAFLPQDDKTSLVKQHRQKELDTRRKTIRWKEWQPGIPMSIDSNRHRDLPRDIQFDSEKGVDFILNYSKAIENLCVNRFMHMFQSSWSDFGDFEKIFSPSQSNFTDEHVE
;
A
#
# COMPACT_ATOMS: atom_id res chain seq x y z
N VAL A 1 -12.82 -9.94 12.16
CA VAL A 1 -13.33 -10.91 11.17
C VAL A 1 -14.74 -11.17 11.61
N ASP A 2 -15.68 -10.71 10.81
CA ASP A 2 -17.06 -10.51 11.20
C ASP A 2 -17.93 -11.26 10.21
N SER A 3 -19.00 -11.87 10.71
CA SER A 3 -19.89 -12.71 9.92
C SER A 3 -21.33 -12.24 10.11
N TYR A 4 -22.09 -12.25 9.02
CA TYR A 4 -23.43 -11.72 8.95
C TYR A 4 -24.32 -12.67 8.16
N ASP A 5 -25.49 -12.97 8.70
CA ASP A 5 -26.52 -13.70 7.97
C ASP A 5 -27.35 -12.71 7.13
N VAL A 6 -27.25 -12.83 5.81
CA VAL A 6 -27.99 -12.01 4.86
C VAL A 6 -29.04 -12.87 4.18
N ARG A 7 -30.32 -12.48 4.30
CA ARG A 7 -31.44 -13.14 3.63
C ARG A 7 -31.86 -12.33 2.41
N VAL A 8 -31.95 -12.99 1.26
CA VAL A 8 -32.39 -12.39 -0.01
C VAL A 8 -33.78 -12.93 -0.34
N GLY A 9 -34.66 -12.07 -0.88
CA GLY A 9 -36.04 -12.43 -1.22
C GLY A 9 -36.21 -13.13 -2.57
N GLU A 10 -35.12 -13.27 -3.33
CA GLU A 10 -35.10 -13.85 -4.67
C GLU A 10 -33.83 -14.71 -4.85
N ASP A 11 -33.89 -15.60 -5.84
CA ASP A 11 -32.72 -16.39 -6.25
C ASP A 11 -31.81 -15.53 -7.14
N LEU A 12 -30.57 -15.33 -6.69
CA LEU A 12 -29.56 -14.54 -7.40
C LEU A 12 -28.74 -15.38 -8.39
N GLY A 13 -28.87 -16.71 -8.36
CA GLY A 13 -27.98 -17.63 -9.06
C GLY A 13 -26.52 -17.49 -8.60
N ASP A 14 -25.58 -17.67 -9.54
CA ASP A 14 -24.15 -17.56 -9.27
C ASP A 14 -23.77 -16.14 -8.84
N ILE A 15 -23.16 -16.01 -7.67
CA ILE A 15 -22.63 -14.71 -7.19
C ILE A 15 -21.39 -14.35 -7.99
N VAL A 16 -21.52 -13.37 -8.88
CA VAL A 16 -20.43 -12.93 -9.78
C VAL A 16 -19.61 -11.77 -9.20
N LEU A 17 -20.27 -10.83 -8.54
CA LEU A 17 -19.64 -9.62 -7.99
C LEU A 17 -20.18 -9.33 -6.60
N VAL A 18 -19.33 -8.82 -5.71
CA VAL A 18 -19.71 -8.30 -4.40
C VAL A 18 -19.46 -6.80 -4.37
N LYS A 19 -20.49 -6.03 -3.99
CA LYS A 19 -20.42 -4.59 -3.86
C LYS A 19 -20.36 -4.19 -2.38
N ILE A 20 -19.36 -3.41 -2.03
CA ILE A 20 -19.17 -2.83 -0.69
C ILE A 20 -19.22 -1.32 -0.83
N GLU A 21 -20.07 -0.68 -0.04
CA GLU A 21 -20.18 0.77 0.01
C GLU A 21 -19.99 1.21 1.45
N LYS A 22 -18.94 2.00 1.69
CA LYS A 22 -18.74 2.67 2.97
C LYS A 22 -19.49 3.99 2.92
N LYS A 23 -20.34 4.26 3.93
CA LYS A 23 -21.00 5.56 4.11
C LYS A 23 -20.44 6.26 5.35
N LYS A 24 -20.16 7.55 5.24
CA LYS A 24 -19.68 8.39 6.32
C LYS A 24 -20.81 8.65 7.31
N TYR A 25 -20.55 8.37 8.59
CA TYR A 25 -21.54 8.56 9.65
C TYR A 25 -21.24 9.81 10.52
N TRP A 26 -20.01 9.99 11.03
CA TRP A 26 -19.63 11.22 11.76
C TRP A 26 -18.14 11.61 11.60
N MET A 27 -17.22 10.64 11.60
CA MET A 27 -15.78 10.85 11.42
C MET A 27 -15.29 10.10 10.18
N GLN A 28 -14.22 10.62 9.59
CA GLN A 28 -13.49 9.92 8.55
C GLN A 28 -12.69 8.80 9.23
N ASP A 29 -12.95 7.56 8.80
CA ASP A 29 -12.27 6.37 9.29
C ASP A 29 -11.98 5.48 8.08
N ASP A 30 -10.69 5.28 7.82
CA ASP A 30 -10.22 4.50 6.68
C ASP A 30 -10.35 3.01 7.02
N TRP A 31 -11.07 2.26 6.21
CA TRP A 31 -11.25 0.83 6.45
C TRP A 31 -10.44 -0.01 5.47
N TYR A 32 -9.45 -0.74 5.97
CA TYR A 32 -8.72 -1.71 5.16
C TYR A 32 -9.50 -3.04 5.09
N CYS A 33 -10.05 -3.34 3.92
CA CYS A 33 -10.77 -4.58 3.68
C CYS A 33 -9.83 -5.60 3.02
N ARG A 34 -9.61 -6.74 3.68
CA ARG A 34 -8.78 -7.83 3.15
C ARG A 34 -9.50 -8.63 2.09
N TYR A 35 -10.66 -9.20 2.42
CA TYR A 35 -11.47 -10.03 1.54
C TYR A 35 -12.91 -10.11 2.09
N VAL A 36 -13.82 -10.56 1.24
CA VAL A 36 -15.17 -11.01 1.62
C VAL A 36 -15.32 -12.46 1.21
N THR A 37 -15.90 -13.28 2.07
CA THR A 37 -16.27 -14.66 1.72
C THR A 37 -17.78 -14.78 1.81
N VAL A 38 -18.39 -15.30 0.75
CA VAL A 38 -19.83 -15.57 0.70
C VAL A 38 -20.04 -17.08 0.77
N LYS A 39 -20.84 -17.52 1.73
CA LYS A 39 -21.36 -18.88 1.77
C LYS A 39 -22.71 -18.91 1.04
N THR A 40 -22.82 -19.69 -0.03
CA THR A 40 -24.08 -19.84 -0.77
C THR A 40 -25.07 -20.69 0.02
N PRO A 41 -26.38 -20.62 -0.28
CA PRO A 41 -27.38 -21.52 0.30
C PRO A 41 -27.05 -23.01 0.10
N ASP A 42 -26.38 -23.35 -1.00
CA ASP A 42 -25.94 -24.70 -1.35
C ASP A 42 -24.73 -25.18 -0.53
N GLY A 43 -24.12 -24.29 0.25
CA GLY A 43 -23.00 -24.58 1.15
C GLY A 43 -21.62 -24.30 0.56
N ASP A 44 -21.54 -23.85 -0.69
CA ASP A 44 -20.29 -23.46 -1.34
C ASP A 44 -19.75 -22.16 -0.77
N TYR A 45 -18.42 -22.01 -0.82
CA TYR A 45 -17.73 -20.80 -0.38
C TYR A 45 -17.06 -20.13 -1.57
N VAL A 46 -17.35 -18.84 -1.76
CA VAL A 46 -16.71 -18.02 -2.78
C VAL A 46 -15.98 -16.87 -2.10
N GLU A 47 -14.69 -16.75 -2.39
CA GLU A 47 -13.85 -15.66 -1.87
C GLU A 47 -13.73 -14.53 -2.89
N PHE A 48 -13.88 -13.31 -2.39
CA PHE A 48 -13.77 -12.04 -3.12
C PHE A 48 -12.62 -11.24 -2.49
N PRO A 49 -11.37 -11.38 -2.99
CA PRO A 49 -10.23 -10.64 -2.47
C PRO A 49 -10.39 -9.13 -2.72
N CYS A 50 -10.05 -8.32 -1.71
CA CYS A 50 -10.19 -6.86 -1.76
C CYS A 50 -8.83 -6.15 -1.67
N PHE A 51 -8.08 -6.39 -0.58
CA PHE A 51 -6.77 -5.81 -0.25
C PHE A 51 -6.63 -4.31 -0.53
N ARG A 52 -7.68 -3.54 -0.24
CA ARG A 52 -7.77 -2.11 -0.54
C ARG A 52 -8.36 -1.31 0.61
N TRP A 53 -8.03 -0.02 0.63
CA TRP A 53 -8.58 0.96 1.55
C TRP A 53 -9.90 1.53 1.01
N LEU A 54 -10.95 1.40 1.82
CA LEU A 54 -12.22 2.08 1.66
C LEU A 54 -12.15 3.40 2.44
N VAL A 55 -11.88 4.47 1.69
CA VAL A 55 -11.75 5.85 2.18
C VAL A 55 -13.02 6.61 1.80
N ASP A 56 -13.55 7.43 2.71
CA ASP A 56 -14.75 8.24 2.49
C ASP A 56 -15.97 7.43 1.99
N ASP A 57 -16.84 8.07 1.21
CA ASP A 57 -18.01 7.49 0.56
C ASP A 57 -17.60 6.77 -0.73
N LYS A 58 -16.85 5.68 -0.59
CA LYS A 58 -16.33 4.89 -1.72
C LYS A 58 -17.09 3.58 -1.88
N GLU A 59 -17.52 3.37 -3.12
CA GLU A 59 -17.99 2.09 -3.63
C GLU A 59 -16.79 1.27 -4.13
N VAL A 60 -16.73 0.01 -3.70
CA VAL A 60 -15.81 -0.99 -4.23
C VAL A 60 -16.62 -2.18 -4.71
N VAL A 61 -16.35 -2.60 -5.95
CA VAL A 61 -16.92 -3.82 -6.52
C VAL A 61 -15.79 -4.83 -6.64
N LEU A 62 -16.03 -6.03 -6.12
CA LEU A 62 -15.09 -7.14 -6.05
C LEU A 62 -15.56 -8.27 -6.97
N ARG A 63 -14.61 -8.95 -7.58
CA ARG A 63 -14.81 -10.17 -8.34
C ARG A 63 -14.29 -11.36 -7.54
N ASP A 64 -14.79 -12.54 -7.86
CA ASP A 64 -14.27 -13.77 -7.30
C ASP A 64 -12.75 -13.92 -7.51
N GLY A 65 -12.08 -14.60 -6.59
CA GLY A 65 -10.61 -14.68 -6.55
C GLY A 65 -9.95 -15.50 -7.66
N ARG A 66 -10.70 -16.15 -8.56
CA ARG A 66 -10.11 -16.85 -9.70
C ARG A 66 -9.55 -15.82 -10.70
N ALA A 67 -8.35 -16.10 -11.21
CA ALA A 67 -7.74 -15.25 -12.22
C ALA A 67 -8.43 -15.45 -13.59
N PHE A 68 -8.89 -14.35 -14.17
CA PHE A 68 -9.48 -14.33 -15.51
C PHE A 68 -8.74 -13.34 -16.41
N LEU A 69 -8.44 -13.77 -17.63
CA LEU A 69 -7.97 -12.90 -18.70
C LEU A 69 -9.17 -12.24 -19.40
N PRO A 70 -8.97 -11.16 -20.18
CA PRO A 70 -10.06 -10.49 -20.88
C PRO A 70 -10.88 -11.41 -21.80
N GLN A 71 -10.28 -12.44 -22.39
CA GLN A 71 -10.98 -13.42 -23.21
C GLN A 71 -11.86 -14.40 -22.42
N ASP A 72 -11.61 -14.56 -21.12
CA ASP A 72 -12.39 -15.44 -20.25
C ASP A 72 -13.66 -14.76 -19.74
N ASP A 73 -13.76 -13.44 -19.91
CA ASP A 73 -14.91 -12.64 -19.53
C ASP A 73 -16.09 -12.92 -20.49
N LYS A 74 -17.00 -13.81 -20.07
CA LYS A 74 -18.13 -14.26 -20.91
C LYS A 74 -19.32 -13.29 -20.90
N THR A 75 -19.64 -12.69 -19.74
CA THR A 75 -20.83 -11.85 -19.58
C THR A 75 -20.52 -10.37 -19.79
N SER A 76 -21.52 -9.60 -20.23
CA SER A 76 -21.39 -8.13 -20.38
C SER A 76 -21.07 -7.45 -19.04
N LEU A 77 -21.61 -7.97 -17.94
CA LEU A 77 -21.40 -7.47 -16.58
C LEU A 77 -19.90 -7.46 -16.20
N VAL A 78 -19.21 -8.60 -16.36
CA VAL A 78 -17.78 -8.69 -15.98
C VAL A 78 -16.88 -7.88 -16.92
N LYS A 79 -17.24 -7.80 -18.22
CA LYS A 79 -16.53 -6.95 -19.19
C LYS A 79 -16.64 -5.47 -18.81
N GLN A 80 -17.85 -5.00 -18.48
CA GLN A 80 -18.09 -3.63 -18.04
C GLN A 80 -17.38 -3.32 -16.73
N HIS A 81 -17.38 -4.26 -15.78
CA HIS A 81 -16.65 -4.13 -14.53
C HIS A 81 -15.15 -3.93 -14.77
N ARG A 82 -14.51 -4.79 -15.58
CA ARG A 82 -13.08 -4.66 -15.94
C ARG A 82 -12.79 -3.32 -16.62
N GLN A 83 -13.63 -2.91 -17.58
CA GLN A 83 -13.45 -1.65 -18.30
C GLN A 83 -13.53 -0.44 -17.35
N LYS A 84 -14.56 -0.38 -16.50
CA LYS A 84 -14.74 0.68 -15.49
C LYS A 84 -13.57 0.72 -14.49
N GLU A 85 -13.05 -0.43 -14.09
CA GLU A 85 -11.89 -0.52 -13.21
C GLU A 85 -10.63 0.05 -13.89
N LEU A 86 -10.33 -0.36 -15.13
CA LEU A 86 -9.17 0.12 -15.87
C LEU A 86 -9.25 1.62 -16.14
N ASP A 87 -10.43 2.13 -16.49
CA ASP A 87 -10.62 3.56 -16.75
C ASP A 87 -10.45 4.40 -15.47
N THR A 88 -10.93 3.89 -14.33
CA THR A 88 -10.65 4.50 -13.03
C THR A 88 -9.16 4.48 -12.74
N ARG A 89 -8.49 3.33 -12.86
CA ARG A 89 -7.05 3.19 -12.57
C ARG A 89 -6.18 4.10 -13.44
N ARG A 90 -6.47 4.24 -14.74
CA ARG A 90 -5.75 5.15 -15.64
C ARG A 90 -5.88 6.63 -15.24
N LYS A 91 -7.01 7.02 -14.64
CA LYS A 91 -7.21 8.38 -14.13
C LYS A 91 -6.49 8.61 -12.81
N THR A 92 -6.42 7.58 -11.97
CA THR A 92 -5.84 7.63 -10.63
C THR A 92 -4.32 7.46 -10.62
N ILE A 93 -3.77 6.59 -11.47
CA ILE A 93 -2.33 6.29 -11.57
C ILE A 93 -1.85 6.79 -12.93
N ARG A 94 -1.24 7.98 -12.93
CA ARG A 94 -0.75 8.64 -14.13
C ARG A 94 0.77 8.75 -14.11
N TRP A 95 1.35 8.87 -15.29
CA TRP A 95 2.78 9.09 -15.47
C TRP A 95 3.09 10.59 -15.47
N LYS A 96 4.20 10.95 -14.83
CA LYS A 96 4.78 12.29 -14.82
C LYS A 96 6.30 12.22 -14.98
N GLU A 97 6.83 13.09 -15.83
CA GLU A 97 8.27 13.30 -15.93
C GLU A 97 8.72 14.11 -14.71
N TRP A 98 9.60 13.54 -13.90
CA TRP A 98 10.13 14.22 -12.73
C TRP A 98 11.27 15.18 -13.09
N GLN A 99 12.18 14.72 -13.95
CA GLN A 99 13.27 15.50 -14.53
C GLN A 99 13.54 15.03 -15.97
N PRO A 100 14.01 15.92 -16.86
CA PRO A 100 14.34 15.56 -18.24
C PRO A 100 15.31 14.38 -18.34
N GLY A 101 14.95 13.38 -19.14
CA GLY A 101 15.81 12.22 -19.42
C GLY A 101 15.78 11.11 -18.36
N ILE A 102 14.99 11.25 -17.30
CA ILE A 102 14.73 10.20 -16.30
C ILE A 102 13.47 9.42 -16.70
N PRO A 103 13.41 8.09 -16.46
CA PRO A 103 12.18 7.33 -16.62
C PRO A 103 10.99 8.00 -15.92
N MET A 104 9.82 7.96 -16.56
CA MET A 104 8.59 8.51 -16.01
C MET A 104 8.30 7.89 -14.63
N SER A 105 7.72 8.69 -13.74
CA SER A 105 7.33 8.29 -12.39
C SER A 105 5.84 8.55 -12.16
N ILE A 106 5.33 8.26 -10.96
CA ILE A 106 3.93 8.53 -10.64
C ILE A 106 3.66 10.04 -10.57
N ASP A 107 2.52 10.47 -11.10
CA ASP A 107 2.04 11.84 -11.06
C ASP A 107 1.55 12.23 -9.65
N SER A 108 2.49 12.43 -8.73
CA SER A 108 2.25 12.87 -7.36
C SER A 108 3.46 13.62 -6.83
N ASN A 109 3.26 14.74 -6.16
CA ASN A 109 4.37 15.57 -5.66
C ASN A 109 4.76 15.21 -4.22
N ARG A 110 3.81 14.70 -3.42
CA ARG A 110 4.00 14.32 -2.02
C ARG A 110 3.40 12.95 -1.77
N HIS A 111 3.89 12.25 -0.73
CA HIS A 111 3.37 10.93 -0.34
C HIS A 111 1.85 10.92 -0.10
N ARG A 112 1.33 11.94 0.58
CA ARG A 112 -0.11 12.09 0.84
C ARG A 112 -0.97 12.33 -0.40
N ASP A 113 -0.37 12.72 -1.52
CA ASP A 113 -1.08 12.93 -2.79
C ASP A 113 -1.30 11.60 -3.52
N LEU A 114 -0.61 10.53 -3.10
CA LEU A 114 -0.79 9.19 -3.64
C LEU A 114 -2.18 8.64 -3.28
N PRO A 115 -2.78 7.80 -4.14
CA PRO A 115 -3.94 7.00 -3.75
C PRO A 115 -3.66 6.18 -2.48
N ARG A 116 -4.62 6.12 -1.55
CA ARG A 116 -4.44 5.42 -0.26
C ARG A 116 -3.96 3.97 -0.42
N ASP A 117 -4.42 3.28 -1.47
CA ASP A 117 -4.05 1.90 -1.81
C ASP A 117 -2.54 1.69 -2.08
N ILE A 118 -1.78 2.74 -2.39
CA ILE A 118 -0.33 2.68 -2.63
C ILE A 118 0.47 3.56 -1.66
N GLN A 119 -0.18 4.10 -0.64
CA GLN A 119 0.50 4.73 0.48
C GLN A 119 1.04 3.64 1.41
N PHE A 120 1.88 4.06 2.36
CA PHE A 120 2.22 3.22 3.48
C PHE A 120 1.05 3.19 4.47
N ASP A 121 0.92 2.09 5.21
CA ASP A 121 -0.13 1.95 6.22
C ASP A 121 -0.04 3.07 7.28
N SER A 122 1.18 3.44 7.66
CA SER A 122 1.51 4.62 8.47
C SER A 122 2.08 5.77 7.62
N GLU A 123 1.90 7.02 8.06
CA GLU A 123 2.42 8.20 7.36
C GLU A 123 3.95 8.28 7.44
N LYS A 124 4.63 7.57 6.53
CA LYS A 124 6.10 7.45 6.50
C LYS A 124 6.85 8.69 6.01
N GLY A 125 6.18 9.80 5.69
CA GLY A 125 6.87 11.09 5.52
C GLY A 125 7.68 11.46 6.77
N VAL A 126 7.21 11.01 7.93
CA VAL A 126 7.89 11.08 9.22
C VAL A 126 9.05 10.06 9.29
N ASP A 127 8.96 8.92 8.62
CA ASP A 127 9.86 7.77 8.76
C ASP A 127 11.26 8.00 8.15
N PHE A 128 11.43 8.66 7.00
CA PHE A 128 12.79 8.91 6.48
C PHE A 128 13.59 9.89 7.34
N ILE A 129 12.97 11.00 7.75
CA ILE A 129 13.61 12.00 8.60
C ILE A 129 13.82 11.43 10.02
N LEU A 130 12.81 10.75 10.58
CA LEU A 130 12.97 10.11 11.88
C LEU A 130 14.00 8.99 11.85
N ASN A 131 14.00 8.12 10.84
CA ASN A 131 14.98 7.05 10.75
C ASN A 131 16.40 7.60 10.58
N TYR A 132 16.58 8.64 9.77
CA TYR A 132 17.86 9.32 9.65
C TYR A 132 18.30 9.93 11.00
N SER A 133 17.42 10.65 11.67
CA SER A 133 17.71 11.28 12.98
C SER A 133 17.99 10.25 14.06
N LYS A 134 17.22 9.16 14.10
CA LYS A 134 17.37 8.04 15.03
C LYS A 134 18.64 7.25 14.76
N ALA A 135 19.03 7.08 13.49
CA ALA A 135 20.30 6.45 13.14
C ALA A 135 21.48 7.32 13.62
N ILE A 136 21.43 8.63 13.40
CA ILE A 136 22.44 9.56 13.91
C ILE A 136 22.53 9.48 15.44
N GLU A 137 21.39 9.42 16.12
CA GLU A 137 21.33 9.30 17.57
C GLU A 137 21.94 7.97 18.05
N ASN A 138 21.52 6.85 17.47
CA ASN A 138 22.01 5.52 17.81
C ASN A 138 23.52 5.39 17.55
N LEU A 139 24.04 6.04 16.51
CA LEU A 139 25.45 6.07 16.16
C LEU A 139 26.24 7.12 16.97
N CYS A 140 25.58 7.86 17.88
CA CYS A 140 26.18 8.92 18.69
C CYS A 140 26.87 10.04 17.87
N VAL A 141 26.45 10.25 16.61
CA VAL A 141 27.04 11.25 15.70
C VAL A 141 26.27 12.58 15.70
N ASN A 142 25.30 12.75 16.61
CA ASN A 142 24.47 13.96 16.74
C ASN A 142 25.29 15.26 16.80
N ARG A 143 26.46 15.22 17.47
CA ARG A 143 27.34 16.38 17.64
C ARG A 143 27.90 16.90 16.30
N PHE A 144 27.97 16.04 15.28
CA PHE A 144 28.52 16.38 13.96
C PHE A 144 27.47 16.87 12.96
N MET A 145 26.17 16.78 13.27
CA MET A 145 25.07 17.09 12.34
C MET A 145 25.08 18.51 11.77
N HIS A 146 25.70 19.46 12.46
CA HIS A 146 25.77 20.85 12.06
C HIS A 146 27.19 21.31 11.70
N MET A 147 28.16 20.39 11.64
CA MET A 147 29.58 20.68 11.42
C MET A 147 29.98 20.55 9.94
N PHE A 148 29.18 21.07 9.01
CA PHE A 148 29.40 20.92 7.56
C PHE A 148 30.67 21.60 7.02
N GLN A 149 31.30 22.48 7.80
CA GLN A 149 32.53 23.20 7.43
C GLN A 149 33.77 22.69 8.17
N SER A 150 33.63 21.65 8.99
CA SER A 150 34.74 21.05 9.73
C SER A 150 35.28 19.84 8.97
N SER A 151 36.59 19.72 8.89
CA SER A 151 37.27 18.51 8.42
C SER A 151 37.80 17.72 9.61
N TRP A 152 37.93 16.41 9.44
CA TRP A 152 38.66 15.57 10.39
C TRP A 152 40.14 15.96 10.38
N SER A 153 40.76 16.05 11.55
CA SER A 153 42.17 16.47 11.68
C SER A 153 43.12 15.38 11.18
N ASP A 154 42.76 14.12 11.44
CA ASP A 154 43.47 12.91 11.01
C ASP A 154 42.50 11.71 10.91
N PHE A 155 43.01 10.55 10.48
CA PHE A 155 42.23 9.31 10.37
C PHE A 155 41.73 8.78 11.73
N GLY A 156 42.50 8.99 12.80
CA GLY A 156 42.16 8.53 14.14
C GLY A 156 40.95 9.26 14.72
N ASP A 157 40.71 10.50 14.32
CA ASP A 157 39.49 11.25 14.70
C ASP A 157 38.21 10.62 14.11
N PHE A 158 38.27 10.07 12.90
CA PHE A 158 37.13 9.38 12.28
C PHE A 158 36.93 7.97 12.82
N GLU A 159 38.01 7.20 13.09
CA GLU A 159 37.92 5.84 13.66
C GLU A 159 37.21 5.80 15.02
N LYS A 160 37.35 6.87 15.83
CA LYS A 160 36.66 7.03 17.12
C LYS A 160 35.12 7.00 16.96
N ILE A 161 34.58 7.28 15.78
CA ILE A 161 33.14 7.21 15.48
C ILE A 161 32.67 5.76 15.31
N PHE A 162 33.53 4.87 14.80
CA PHE A 162 33.18 3.46 14.51
C PHE A 162 33.47 2.50 15.67
N SER A 163 34.33 2.91 16.59
CA SER A 163 34.75 2.09 17.74
C SER A 163 33.60 1.65 18.68
N PRO A 164 32.52 2.41 18.89
CA PRO A 164 31.40 1.96 19.73
C PRO A 164 30.46 0.93 19.08
N SER A 165 30.48 0.76 17.75
CA SER A 165 29.47 0.00 16.99
C SER A 165 30.00 -1.26 16.28
N GLN A 166 31.30 -1.56 16.35
CA GLN A 166 31.89 -2.77 15.74
C GLN A 166 31.58 -4.08 16.47
N SER A 167 30.88 -4.09 17.59
CA SER A 167 30.73 -5.29 18.41
C SER A 167 29.64 -6.27 17.95
N ASN A 168 29.23 -6.32 16.67
CA ASN A 168 28.28 -7.34 16.14
C ASN A 168 28.23 -7.48 14.60
N PHE A 169 29.33 -7.22 13.88
CA PHE A 169 29.46 -7.78 12.52
C PHE A 169 30.26 -9.08 12.63
N THR A 170 29.57 -10.17 13.01
CA THR A 170 30.11 -11.51 12.81
C THR A 170 30.04 -11.81 11.32
N ASP A 171 31.20 -11.96 10.69
CA ASP A 171 31.37 -12.53 9.35
C ASP A 171 30.66 -13.89 9.28
N GLU A 172 29.49 -13.95 8.65
CA GLU A 172 29.05 -15.17 7.99
C GLU A 172 29.80 -15.27 6.67
N HIS A 173 31.03 -15.80 6.74
CA HIS A 173 31.68 -16.36 5.57
C HIS A 173 30.92 -17.61 5.13
N VAL A 174 30.26 -17.51 3.98
CA VAL A 174 29.80 -18.65 3.19
C VAL A 174 30.93 -19.04 2.23
N GLU A 175 31.56 -20.17 2.50
CA GLU A 175 32.02 -21.12 1.46
C GLU A 175 31.14 -22.37 1.52
#